data_AF-A0A564Y4U0-F1
#
_entry.id   AF-A0A564Y4U0-F1
#
_cell.length_a   1.000
_cell.length_b   1.000
_cell.length_c   1.000
_cell.angle_alpha   90.00
_cell.angle_beta   90.00
_cell.angle_gamma   90.00
#
_symmetry.space_group_name_H-M   'P 1'
#
loop_
_entity.id
_entity.type
_entity.pdbx_description
1 polymer ?
#
loop_
_entity_poly.entity_id
_entity_poly.type
_entity_poly.pdbx_seq_one_letter_code
_entity_poly.pdbx_strand_id
1 'polypeptide(L)'
;GLGKTVQVIGLLSVLLKQGPYGGKPIIRRCLIVTPGSLVMNWQKEFNKWVGRENISTYCVSQDNPIKAYLSQMRPPPVIIISYEMLLQHADRVAEMNLIDLIVCDEGHRLKNLEIKTTVVLKRLPARRRIILTGTPIQNDLNEFWSLAEFVAPGCLAPSREEYRSCIVNPLSRSSHSADLSRIFTPDLDDVEDEASDVLNAIQKLKSALKTFLLRR
;
A
#
# COMPACT_ATOMS: atom_id res chain seq x y z
N GLY A 1 16.71 1.70 -10.49
CA GLY A 1 15.31 1.45 -10.08
C GLY A 1 15.15 0.01 -9.65
N LEU A 2 14.76 -0.24 -8.41
CA LEU A 2 14.76 -1.56 -7.73
C LEU A 2 13.73 -2.59 -8.28
N GLY A 3 13.05 -2.28 -9.39
CA GLY A 3 12.09 -3.20 -10.00
C GLY A 3 10.77 -3.39 -9.24
N LYS A 4 10.31 -2.40 -8.45
CA LYS A 4 9.04 -2.49 -7.70
C LYS A 4 7.84 -2.86 -8.60
N THR A 5 7.74 -2.21 -9.76
CA THR A 5 6.67 -2.46 -10.73
C THR A 5 6.68 -3.91 -11.22
N VAL A 6 7.84 -4.45 -11.61
CA VAL A 6 7.93 -5.84 -12.09
C VAL A 6 7.67 -6.85 -10.96
N GLN A 7 8.08 -6.55 -9.72
CA GLN A 7 7.75 -7.37 -8.56
C GLN A 7 6.25 -7.46 -8.32
N VAL A 8 5.53 -6.33 -8.41
CA VAL A 8 4.06 -6.31 -8.31
C VAL A 8 3.40 -7.05 -9.47
N ILE A 9 3.87 -6.84 -10.70
CA ILE A 9 3.33 -7.54 -11.87
C ILE A 9 3.53 -9.06 -11.72
N GLY A 10 4.72 -9.51 -11.29
CA GLY A 10 4.99 -10.92 -11.03
C GLY A 10 4.10 -11.49 -9.93
N LEU A 11 3.92 -10.76 -8.82
CA LEU A 11 2.97 -11.13 -7.77
C LEU A 11 1.55 -11.28 -8.33
N LEU A 12 1.07 -10.30 -9.10
CA LEU A 12 -0.28 -10.32 -9.66
C LEU A 12 -0.47 -11.47 -10.65
N SER A 13 0.52 -11.79 -11.48
CA SER A 13 0.46 -12.95 -12.38
C SER A 13 0.21 -14.24 -11.60
N VAL A 14 0.95 -14.46 -10.51
CA VAL A 14 0.79 -15.63 -9.66
C VAL A 14 -0.58 -15.62 -8.97
N LEU A 15 -0.97 -14.51 -8.32
CA LEU A 15 -2.23 -14.44 -7.56
C LEU A 15 -3.48 -14.57 -8.44
N LEU A 16 -3.42 -14.13 -9.70
CA LEU A 16 -4.53 -14.20 -10.67
C LEU A 16 -4.67 -15.57 -11.33
N LYS A 17 -3.64 -16.43 -11.26
CA LYS A 17 -3.62 -17.72 -11.95
C LYS A 17 -3.55 -18.92 -11.02
N GLN A 18 -2.96 -18.74 -9.85
CA GLN A 18 -2.60 -19.83 -8.96
C GLN A 18 -3.13 -19.55 -7.55
N GLY A 19 -3.32 -20.63 -6.81
CA GLY A 19 -3.70 -20.60 -5.41
C GLY A 19 -3.27 -21.88 -4.69
N PRO A 20 -3.10 -21.83 -3.36
CA PRO A 20 -2.49 -22.90 -2.56
C PRO A 20 -3.28 -24.22 -2.56
N TYR A 21 -4.56 -24.19 -2.94
CA TYR A 21 -5.48 -25.33 -2.85
C TYR A 21 -6.18 -25.62 -4.19
N GLY A 22 -5.39 -25.95 -5.22
CA GLY A 22 -5.94 -26.48 -6.48
C GLY A 22 -6.13 -25.46 -7.61
N GLY A 23 -5.17 -24.55 -7.80
CA GLY A 23 -5.07 -23.76 -9.03
C GLY A 23 -6.14 -22.69 -9.24
N LYS A 24 -6.97 -22.40 -8.23
CA LYS A 24 -7.91 -21.28 -8.29
C LYS A 24 -7.19 -19.96 -7.99
N PRO A 25 -7.54 -18.86 -8.67
CA PRO A 25 -6.98 -17.54 -8.37
C PRO A 25 -7.23 -17.13 -6.92
N ILE A 26 -6.18 -16.65 -6.24
CA ILE A 26 -6.29 -16.05 -4.89
C ILE A 26 -7.03 -14.71 -4.94
N ILE A 27 -6.84 -13.97 -6.03
CA ILE A 27 -7.52 -12.72 -6.31
C ILE A 27 -8.22 -12.82 -7.66
N ARG A 28 -9.36 -12.14 -7.81
CA ARG A 28 -10.07 -11.99 -9.09
C ARG A 28 -9.91 -10.60 -9.65
N ARG A 29 -9.79 -9.60 -8.78
CA ARG A 29 -9.67 -8.20 -9.19
C ARG A 29 -8.62 -7.44 -8.40
N CYS A 30 -7.76 -6.74 -9.12
CA CYS A 30 -6.77 -5.82 -8.57
C CYS A 30 -7.05 -4.40 -9.05
N LEU A 31 -7.01 -3.44 -8.12
CA LEU A 31 -7.06 -2.02 -8.42
C LEU A 31 -5.68 -1.40 -8.17
N ILE A 32 -5.03 -0.95 -9.23
CA ILE A 32 -3.77 -0.21 -9.18
C ILE A 32 -4.10 1.28 -9.25
N VAL A 33 -3.67 2.01 -8.24
CA VAL A 33 -3.86 3.45 -8.11
C VAL A 33 -2.49 4.12 -8.18
N THR A 34 -2.32 5.00 -9.15
CA THR A 34 -1.00 5.54 -9.52
C THR A 34 -1.11 7.03 -9.87
N PRO A 35 -0.03 7.82 -9.89
CA PRO A 35 -0.04 9.12 -10.54
C PRO A 35 -0.55 9.02 -11.99
N GLY A 36 -1.31 10.03 -12.46
CA GLY A 36 -1.90 10.03 -13.80
C GLY A 36 -0.87 9.83 -14.93
N SER A 37 0.32 10.42 -14.78
CA SER A 37 1.44 10.26 -15.73
C SER A 37 1.98 8.84 -15.85
N LEU A 38 1.71 7.97 -14.86
CA LEU A 38 2.22 6.60 -14.80
C LEU A 38 1.18 5.55 -15.22
N VAL A 39 -0.08 5.91 -15.46
CA VAL A 39 -1.13 4.95 -15.86
C VAL A 39 -0.73 4.19 -17.13
N MET A 40 -0.32 4.90 -18.17
CA MET A 40 0.11 4.27 -19.43
C MET A 40 1.44 3.52 -19.29
N ASN A 41 2.31 3.96 -18.38
CA ASN A 41 3.55 3.26 -18.09
C ASN A 41 3.28 1.89 -17.46
N TRP A 42 2.39 1.84 -16.46
CA TRP A 42 1.92 0.59 -15.86
C TRP A 42 1.33 -0.35 -16.91
N GLN A 43 0.47 0.14 -17.81
CA GLN A 43 -0.09 -0.66 -18.90
C GLN A 43 1.01 -1.25 -19.81
N LYS A 44 1.98 -0.44 -20.22
CA LYS A 44 3.11 -0.88 -21.06
C LYS A 44 3.92 -1.97 -20.37
N GLU A 45 4.23 -1.80 -19.08
CA GLU A 45 4.98 -2.79 -18.30
C GLU A 45 4.17 -4.10 -18.15
N PHE A 46 2.86 -4.03 -17.89
CA PHE A 46 2.00 -5.23 -17.90
C PHE A 46 2.05 -5.98 -19.23
N ASN A 47 1.88 -5.27 -20.35
CA ASN A 47 1.91 -5.89 -21.67
C ASN A 47 3.29 -6.50 -21.99
N LYS A 48 4.37 -5.84 -21.56
CA LYS A 48 5.74 -6.30 -21.73
C LYS A 48 6.02 -7.59 -20.96
N TRP A 49 5.64 -7.65 -19.68
CA TRP A 49 6.01 -8.77 -18.80
C TRP A 49 5.01 -9.92 -18.82
N VAL A 50 3.71 -9.64 -18.91
CA VAL A 50 2.62 -10.62 -18.80
C VAL A 50 1.62 -10.55 -19.95
N GLY A 51 1.94 -9.88 -21.06
CA GLY A 51 1.05 -9.80 -22.23
C GLY A 51 0.76 -11.17 -22.86
N ARG A 52 1.77 -12.06 -22.91
CA ARG A 52 1.63 -13.45 -23.41
C ARG A 52 0.77 -14.33 -22.50
N GLU A 53 0.55 -13.88 -21.29
CA GLU A 53 -0.13 -14.61 -20.23
C GLU A 53 -1.64 -14.35 -20.19
N ASN A 54 -2.17 -13.56 -21.14
CA ASN A 54 -3.58 -13.17 -21.28
C ASN A 54 -4.16 -12.43 -20.06
N ILE A 55 -3.31 -11.76 -19.28
CA ILE A 55 -3.76 -10.88 -18.20
C ILE A 55 -3.99 -9.48 -18.80
N SER A 56 -5.25 -9.18 -19.11
CA SER A 56 -5.63 -7.87 -19.64
C SER A 56 -5.70 -6.82 -18.53
N THR A 57 -5.47 -5.57 -18.92
CA THR A 57 -5.58 -4.40 -18.04
C THR A 57 -6.63 -3.44 -18.58
N TYR A 58 -7.31 -2.73 -17.67
CA TYR A 58 -8.22 -1.64 -18.02
C TYR A 58 -7.68 -0.32 -17.46
N CYS A 59 -7.30 0.60 -18.34
CA CYS A 59 -6.89 1.94 -17.94
C CYS A 59 -8.11 2.87 -17.92
N VAL A 60 -8.38 3.45 -16.75
CA VAL A 60 -9.47 4.40 -16.57
C VAL A 60 -9.01 5.78 -17.04
N SER A 61 -9.77 6.36 -17.97
CA SER A 61 -9.56 7.71 -18.49
C SER A 61 -10.92 8.39 -18.75
N GLN A 62 -10.91 9.62 -19.25
CA GLN A 62 -12.15 10.30 -19.67
C GLN A 62 -12.83 9.55 -20.84
N ASP A 63 -12.04 9.09 -21.81
CA ASP A 63 -12.55 8.33 -22.97
C ASP A 63 -12.94 6.89 -22.61
N ASN A 64 -12.37 6.33 -21.54
CA ASN A 64 -12.61 4.97 -21.08
C ASN A 64 -13.04 4.96 -19.60
N PRO A 65 -14.26 5.43 -19.30
CA PRO A 65 -14.71 5.66 -17.93
C PRO A 65 -14.95 4.35 -17.18
N ILE A 66 -14.91 4.38 -15.84
CA ILE A 66 -15.16 3.17 -15.02
C ILE A 66 -16.55 2.55 -15.28
N LYS A 67 -17.53 3.35 -15.69
CA LYS A 67 -18.87 2.85 -16.05
C LYS A 67 -18.81 1.85 -17.21
N ALA A 68 -17.95 2.09 -18.21
CA ALA A 68 -17.80 1.17 -19.33
C ALA A 68 -17.20 -0.16 -18.86
N TYR A 69 -16.20 -0.14 -17.98
CA TYR A 69 -15.68 -1.34 -17.32
C TYR A 69 -16.77 -2.17 -16.62
N LEU A 70 -17.63 -1.52 -15.83
CA LEU A 70 -18.70 -2.18 -15.08
C LEU A 70 -19.75 -2.84 -15.98
N SER A 71 -19.91 -2.35 -17.21
CA SER A 71 -20.85 -2.90 -18.20
C SER A 71 -20.32 -4.12 -18.98
N GLN A 72 -19.02 -4.43 -18.86
CA GLN A 72 -18.42 -5.54 -19.60
C GLN A 72 -18.82 -6.89 -19.00
N MET A 73 -19.17 -7.87 -19.85
CA MET A 73 -19.47 -9.23 -19.41
C MET A 73 -18.26 -9.95 -18.80
N ARG A 74 -17.06 -9.68 -19.33
CA ARG A 74 -15.78 -10.26 -18.89
C ARG A 74 -14.76 -9.14 -18.71
N PRO A 75 -14.87 -8.34 -17.64
CA PRO A 75 -14.01 -7.19 -17.46
C PRO A 75 -12.58 -7.63 -17.14
N PRO A 76 -11.55 -6.87 -17.59
CA PRO A 76 -10.16 -7.14 -17.24
C PRO A 76 -9.93 -7.26 -15.73
N PRO A 77 -9.12 -8.23 -15.26
CA PRO A 77 -8.90 -8.44 -13.83
C PRO A 77 -8.08 -7.33 -13.16
N VAL A 78 -7.29 -6.58 -13.94
CA VAL A 78 -6.46 -5.49 -13.42
C VAL A 78 -7.00 -4.16 -13.92
N ILE A 79 -7.34 -3.27 -13.00
CA ILE A 79 -7.76 -1.90 -13.30
C ILE A 79 -6.64 -0.96 -12.89
N ILE A 80 -6.29 -0.03 -13.77
CA ILE A 80 -5.29 1.00 -13.51
C ILE A 80 -6.02 2.34 -13.56
N ILE A 81 -6.00 3.07 -12.45
CA ILE A 81 -6.69 4.36 -12.30
C ILE A 81 -5.73 5.38 -11.68
N SER A 82 -5.89 6.66 -12.05
CA SER A 82 -5.17 7.71 -11.36
C SER A 82 -5.81 8.05 -10.02
N TYR A 83 -5.04 8.62 -9.09
CA TYR A 83 -5.61 9.14 -7.83
C TYR A 83 -6.74 10.15 -8.07
N GLU A 84 -6.59 11.01 -9.07
CA GLU A 84 -7.56 12.05 -9.42
C GLU A 84 -8.85 11.43 -10.01
N MET A 85 -8.73 10.46 -10.92
CA MET A 85 -9.89 9.74 -11.48
C MET A 85 -10.61 8.90 -10.43
N LEU A 86 -9.87 8.31 -9.49
CA LEU A 86 -10.46 7.58 -8.37
C LEU A 86 -11.35 8.48 -7.52
N LEU A 87 -10.88 9.69 -7.20
CA LEU A 87 -11.68 10.66 -6.45
C LEU A 87 -12.95 11.08 -7.19
N GLN A 88 -12.85 11.31 -8.50
CA GLN A 88 -14.00 11.68 -9.34
C GLN A 88 -15.05 10.58 -9.47
N HIS A 89 -14.66 9.32 -9.23
CA HIS A 89 -15.52 8.16 -9.41
C HIS A 89 -15.60 7.27 -8.16
N ALA A 90 -15.36 7.86 -6.97
CA ALA A 90 -15.25 7.14 -5.72
C ALA A 90 -16.46 6.23 -5.44
N ASP A 91 -17.67 6.74 -5.62
CA ASP A 91 -18.91 6.00 -5.35
C ASP A 91 -19.05 4.78 -6.28
N ARG A 92 -18.76 4.96 -7.58
CA ARG A 92 -18.80 3.86 -8.56
C ARG A 92 -17.75 2.80 -8.31
N VAL A 93 -16.56 3.21 -7.86
CA VAL A 93 -15.50 2.25 -7.49
C VAL A 93 -15.86 1.53 -6.19
N ALA A 94 -16.56 2.19 -5.26
CA ALA A 94 -17.03 1.58 -4.02
C ALA A 94 -18.17 0.58 -4.24
N GLU A 95 -19.05 0.80 -5.24
CA GLU A 95 -20.08 -0.16 -5.68
C GLU A 95 -19.49 -1.46 -6.25
N MET A 96 -18.19 -1.51 -6.51
CA MET A 96 -17.52 -2.73 -6.94
C MET A 96 -17.35 -3.69 -5.76
N ASN A 97 -18.31 -4.59 -5.59
CA ASN A 97 -18.34 -5.59 -4.51
C ASN A 97 -17.15 -6.57 -4.47
N LEU A 98 -16.24 -6.55 -5.46
CA LEU A 98 -15.18 -7.54 -5.64
C LEU A 98 -13.85 -6.87 -5.99
N ILE A 99 -13.27 -6.11 -5.07
CA ILE A 99 -11.85 -5.70 -5.15
C ILE A 99 -11.07 -6.55 -4.14
N ASP A 100 -10.19 -7.42 -4.60
CA ASP A 100 -9.45 -8.34 -3.70
C ASP A 100 -8.11 -7.77 -3.22
N LEU A 101 -7.52 -6.90 -4.05
CA LEU A 101 -6.22 -6.28 -3.83
C LEU A 101 -6.20 -4.84 -4.36
N ILE A 102 -5.68 -3.92 -3.56
CA ILE A 102 -5.33 -2.56 -4.00
C ILE A 102 -3.82 -2.41 -3.98
N VAL A 103 -3.26 -1.83 -5.03
CA VAL A 103 -1.86 -1.40 -5.09
C VAL A 103 -1.84 0.12 -5.23
N CYS A 104 -1.14 0.81 -4.35
CA CYS A 104 -0.95 2.26 -4.42
C CYS A 104 0.51 2.55 -4.78
N ASP A 105 0.73 3.12 -5.95
CA ASP A 105 2.04 3.58 -6.40
C ASP A 105 2.31 5.01 -5.94
N GLU A 106 3.58 5.32 -5.66
CA GLU A 106 4.01 6.56 -5.02
C GLU A 106 3.25 6.86 -3.73
N GLY A 107 3.29 5.90 -2.80
CA GLY A 107 2.61 5.91 -1.51
C GLY A 107 2.86 7.12 -0.62
N HIS A 108 3.91 7.91 -0.89
CA HIS A 108 4.10 9.19 -0.22
C HIS A 108 2.92 10.14 -0.45
N ARG A 109 2.12 9.99 -1.52
CA ARG A 109 0.86 10.73 -1.71
C ARG A 109 -0.23 10.38 -0.69
N LEU A 110 -0.08 9.28 0.05
CA LEU A 110 -1.05 8.78 1.05
C LEU A 110 -0.68 9.13 2.49
N LYS A 111 0.41 9.88 2.71
CA LYS A 111 0.96 10.21 4.04
C LYS A 111 -0.04 10.85 4.99
N ASN A 112 -0.93 11.69 4.47
CA ASN A 112 -1.93 12.37 5.29
C ASN A 112 -3.29 11.66 5.18
N LEU A 113 -3.77 11.14 6.32
CA LEU A 113 -5.07 10.45 6.47
C LEU A 113 -6.27 11.34 6.14
N GLU A 114 -6.09 12.67 6.25
CA GLU A 114 -7.13 13.66 6.00
C GLU A 114 -7.28 13.98 4.50
N ILE A 115 -6.37 13.46 3.66
CA ILE A 115 -6.50 13.56 2.21
C ILE A 115 -7.71 12.73 1.81
N LYS A 116 -8.65 13.37 1.09
CA LYS A 116 -9.86 12.76 0.52
C LYS A 116 -9.58 11.39 -0.13
N THR A 117 -8.42 11.26 -0.78
CA THR A 117 -7.93 10.03 -1.42
C THR A 117 -7.80 8.88 -0.44
N THR A 118 -7.17 9.09 0.72
CA THR A 118 -6.96 8.04 1.73
C THR A 118 -8.30 7.60 2.33
N VAL A 119 -9.22 8.54 2.56
CA VAL A 119 -10.58 8.22 3.03
C VAL A 119 -11.32 7.36 2.01
N VAL A 120 -11.28 7.72 0.73
CA VAL A 120 -11.90 6.94 -0.36
C VAL A 120 -11.28 5.54 -0.44
N LEU A 121 -9.95 5.44 -0.48
CA LEU A 121 -9.26 4.15 -0.54
C LEU A 121 -9.55 3.26 0.67
N LYS A 122 -9.65 3.83 1.87
CA LYS A 122 -10.00 3.08 3.09
C LYS A 122 -11.40 2.50 3.04
N ARG A 123 -12.35 3.18 2.41
CA ARG A 123 -13.74 2.73 2.24
C ARG A 123 -13.89 1.59 1.22
N LEU A 124 -12.92 1.41 0.32
CA LEU A 124 -12.99 0.33 -0.67
C LEU A 124 -12.89 -1.05 0.02
N PRO A 125 -13.69 -2.04 -0.40
CA PRO A 125 -13.84 -3.35 0.27
C PRO A 125 -12.64 -4.30 0.09
N ALA A 126 -11.44 -3.77 -0.13
CA ALA A 126 -10.26 -4.55 -0.42
C ALA A 126 -9.64 -5.20 0.82
N ARG A 127 -9.50 -6.53 0.77
CA ARG A 127 -8.89 -7.35 1.82
C ARG A 127 -7.37 -7.22 1.89
N ARG A 128 -6.73 -6.89 0.77
CA ARG A 128 -5.28 -6.81 0.65
C ARG A 128 -4.89 -5.47 0.07
N ARG A 129 -3.84 -4.86 0.60
CA ARG A 129 -3.37 -3.53 0.21
C ARG A 129 -1.85 -3.54 0.16
N ILE A 130 -1.28 -2.97 -0.89
CA ILE A 130 0.16 -2.84 -1.09
C ILE A 130 0.44 -1.37 -1.38
N ILE A 131 1.47 -0.82 -0.74
CA ILE A 131 1.98 0.51 -1.04
C ILE A 131 3.38 0.36 -1.64
N LEU A 132 3.61 1.00 -2.78
CA LEU A 132 4.92 1.15 -3.39
C LEU A 132 5.39 2.58 -3.17
N THR A 133 6.59 2.75 -2.61
CA THR A 133 7.20 4.08 -2.46
C THR A 133 8.68 4.02 -2.80
N GLY A 134 9.19 5.08 -3.44
CA GLY A 134 10.63 5.30 -3.62
C GLY A 134 11.27 6.01 -2.44
N THR A 135 10.47 6.78 -1.69
CA THR A 135 10.94 7.53 -0.53
C THR A 135 10.73 6.70 0.74
N PRO A 136 11.77 6.53 1.57
CA PRO A 136 11.56 6.00 2.91
C PRO A 136 10.60 6.94 3.65
N ILE A 137 9.75 6.37 4.51
CA ILE A 137 8.79 7.11 5.31
C ILE A 137 9.57 8.18 6.09
N GLN A 138 9.26 9.45 5.81
CA GLN A 138 10.09 10.58 6.24
C GLN A 138 9.82 10.85 7.72
N ASN A 139 10.58 10.24 8.62
CA ASN A 139 10.75 10.58 10.06
C ASN A 139 9.50 10.96 10.90
N ASP A 140 8.26 10.84 10.39
CA ASP A 140 7.02 11.13 11.10
C ASP A 140 6.32 9.80 11.42
N LEU A 141 6.34 9.47 12.71
CA LEU A 141 5.65 8.30 13.25
C LEU A 141 4.14 8.34 13.01
N ASN A 142 3.52 9.52 12.91
CA ASN A 142 2.10 9.63 12.57
C ASN A 142 1.84 9.30 11.10
N GLU A 143 2.72 9.69 10.17
CA GLU A 143 2.63 9.24 8.77
C GLU A 143 2.84 7.72 8.67
N PHE A 144 3.79 7.18 9.44
CA PHE A 144 4.02 5.74 9.49
C PHE A 144 2.79 4.98 9.94
N TRP A 145 2.19 5.40 11.06
CA TRP A 145 0.92 4.87 11.55
C TRP A 145 -0.16 4.89 10.48
N SER A 146 -0.27 6.03 9.78
CA SER A 146 -1.28 6.25 8.74
C SER A 146 -1.19 5.24 7.60
N LEU A 147 0.03 4.94 7.14
CA LEU A 147 0.30 3.97 6.09
C LEU A 147 0.10 2.53 6.58
N ALA A 148 0.57 2.21 7.78
CA ALA A 148 0.37 0.89 8.38
C ALA A 148 -1.11 0.59 8.61
N GLU A 149 -1.86 1.54 9.16
CA GLU A 149 -3.30 1.43 9.36
C GLU A 149 -4.06 1.32 8.03
N PHE A 150 -3.53 1.88 6.94
CA PHE A 150 -4.10 1.67 5.62
C PHE A 150 -3.87 0.24 5.12
N VAL A 151 -2.67 -0.32 5.30
CA VAL A 151 -2.26 -1.63 4.76
C VAL A 151 -2.77 -2.79 5.62
N ALA A 152 -2.63 -2.68 6.94
CA ALA A 152 -2.95 -3.68 7.95
C ALA A 152 -3.56 -3.00 9.19
N PRO A 153 -4.86 -2.67 9.15
CA PRO A 153 -5.56 -2.01 10.25
C PRO A 153 -5.37 -2.75 11.58
N GLY A 154 -5.09 -2.01 12.65
CA GLY A 154 -4.99 -2.54 14.01
C GLY A 154 -3.69 -3.29 14.34
N CYS A 155 -2.74 -3.41 13.41
CA CYS A 155 -1.53 -4.21 13.68
C CYS A 155 -0.50 -3.50 14.58
N LEU A 156 -0.36 -2.18 14.46
CA LEU A 156 0.60 -1.42 15.26
C LEU A 156 0.04 -1.11 16.67
N ALA A 157 -1.25 -0.82 16.74
CA ALA A 157 -2.02 -0.56 17.96
C ALA A 157 -3.51 -0.65 17.61
N PRO A 158 -4.41 -0.75 18.60
CA PRO A 158 -5.86 -0.66 18.39
C PRO A 158 -6.37 0.72 17.98
N SER A 159 -5.70 1.80 18.37
CA SER A 159 -6.13 3.18 18.14
C SER A 159 -4.96 4.13 17.92
N ARG A 160 -5.24 5.32 17.35
CA ARG A 160 -4.22 6.36 17.15
C ARG A 160 -3.74 6.91 18.49
N GLU A 161 -4.61 7.01 19.47
CA GLU A 161 -4.32 7.48 20.83
C GLU A 161 -3.35 6.52 21.53
N GLU A 162 -3.62 5.22 21.42
CA GLU A 162 -2.76 4.18 21.99
C GLU A 162 -1.41 4.10 21.27
N TYR A 163 -1.40 4.22 19.94
CA TYR A 163 -0.16 4.34 19.17
C TYR A 163 0.69 5.53 19.66
N ARG A 164 0.07 6.68 19.89
CA ARG A 164 0.77 7.86 20.40
C ARG A 164 1.32 7.63 21.79
N SER A 165 0.52 7.04 22.69
CA SER A 165 0.94 6.78 24.06
C SER A 165 2.07 5.76 24.16
N CYS A 166 2.04 4.70 23.34
CA CYS A 166 2.99 3.59 23.44
C CYS A 166 4.22 3.71 22.55
N ILE A 167 4.18 4.52 21.48
CA ILE A 167 5.26 4.62 20.50
C ILE A 167 5.72 6.07 20.34
N VAL A 168 4.82 6.99 20.00
CA VAL A 168 5.22 8.38 19.69
C VAL A 168 5.75 9.13 20.91
N ASN A 169 5.03 9.09 22.03
CA ASN A 169 5.38 9.85 23.23
C ASN A 169 6.71 9.36 23.85
N PRO A 170 6.97 8.05 24.01
CA PRO A 170 8.28 7.57 24.49
C PRO A 170 9.42 7.97 23.55
N LEU A 171 9.25 7.77 22.23
CA LEU A 171 10.29 8.11 21.25
C LEU A 171 10.55 9.61 21.13
N SER A 172 9.58 10.46 21.42
CA SER A 172 9.79 11.92 21.45
C SER A 172 10.63 12.40 22.63
N ARG A 173 10.72 11.61 23.71
CA ARG A 173 11.48 11.93 24.92
C ARG A 173 12.93 11.45 24.85
N SER A 174 13.26 10.56 23.90
CA SER A 174 14.62 10.07 23.76
C SER A 174 15.52 11.12 23.11
N SER A 175 16.78 11.18 23.56
CA SER A 175 17.80 12.07 23.02
C SER A 175 18.12 11.77 21.53
N HIS A 176 17.70 10.61 21.04
CA HIS A 176 17.87 10.11 19.67
C HIS A 176 16.64 10.35 18.76
N SER A 177 15.64 11.09 19.26
CA SER A 177 14.27 11.21 18.73
C SER A 177 14.07 11.64 17.26
N ALA A 178 15.11 12.06 16.54
CA ALA A 178 14.93 12.69 15.22
C ALA A 178 15.15 11.78 14.02
N ASP A 179 15.74 10.59 14.19
CA ASP A 179 16.22 9.81 13.05
C ASP A 179 15.70 8.36 13.06
N LEU A 180 14.44 8.20 12.62
CA LEU A 180 13.85 6.87 12.40
C LEU A 180 14.75 6.01 11.52
N SER A 181 15.54 6.62 10.62
CA SER A 181 16.54 5.97 9.77
C SER A 181 17.49 5.02 10.54
N ARG A 182 17.83 5.36 11.79
CA ARG A 182 18.67 4.53 12.69
C ARG A 182 17.90 3.40 13.36
N ILE A 183 16.61 3.59 13.65
CA ILE A 183 15.75 2.50 14.13
C ILE A 183 15.58 1.43 13.03
N PHE A 184 15.66 1.85 11.76
CA PHE A 184 15.63 0.97 10.59
C PHE A 184 16.96 0.27 10.28
N THR A 185 18.07 0.58 10.98
CA THR A 185 19.33 -0.15 10.83
C THR A 185 19.42 -1.29 11.85
N PRO A 186 19.89 -2.48 11.44
CA PRO A 186 19.98 -3.66 12.31
C PRO A 186 21.01 -3.50 13.45
N ASP A 187 22.02 -2.64 13.27
CA ASP A 187 23.13 -2.48 14.21
C ASP A 187 22.90 -1.26 15.13
N LEU A 188 22.35 -1.52 16.32
CA LEU A 188 22.33 -0.55 17.43
C LEU A 188 22.56 -1.35 18.71
N ASP A 189 23.84 -1.57 19.03
CA ASP A 189 24.30 -2.09 20.32
C ASP A 189 24.30 -0.98 21.41
N ASP A 190 23.95 0.26 21.06
CA ASP A 190 24.02 1.44 21.95
C ASP A 190 22.68 1.85 22.60
N VAL A 191 21.80 0.92 22.99
CA VAL A 191 20.50 1.25 23.62
C VAL A 191 20.43 0.85 25.11
N GLU A 192 21.57 0.57 25.74
CA GLU A 192 21.61 0.08 27.13
C GLU A 192 21.20 1.14 28.18
N ASP A 193 21.27 2.44 27.85
CA ASP A 193 20.95 3.56 28.76
C ASP A 193 19.57 4.24 28.52
N GLU A 194 18.71 3.68 27.67
CA GLU A 194 17.38 4.25 27.43
C GLU A 194 16.31 3.72 28.41
N ALA A 195 15.33 4.58 28.74
CA ALA A 195 14.23 4.21 29.61
C ALA A 195 13.43 3.02 29.04
N SER A 196 12.93 2.15 29.94
CA SER A 196 12.26 0.90 29.58
C SER A 196 11.06 1.09 28.63
N ASP A 197 10.34 2.21 28.73
CA ASP A 197 9.24 2.58 27.84
C ASP A 197 9.72 2.86 26.41
N VAL A 198 10.89 3.48 26.24
CA VAL A 198 11.51 3.75 24.93
C VAL A 198 11.97 2.44 24.27
N LEU A 199 12.64 1.55 25.02
CA LEU A 199 13.05 0.23 24.54
C LEU A 199 11.85 -0.59 24.04
N ASN A 200 10.75 -0.59 24.81
CA ASN A 200 9.52 -1.26 24.42
C ASN A 200 8.91 -0.67 23.15
N ALA A 201 8.91 0.66 23.00
CA ALA A 201 8.44 1.35 21.80
C ALA A 201 9.27 0.97 20.56
N ILE A 202 10.61 0.97 20.69
CA ILE A 202 11.54 0.57 19.62
C ILE A 202 11.30 -0.88 19.20
N GLN A 203 11.19 -1.81 20.16
CA GLN A 203 10.95 -3.22 19.86
C GLN A 203 9.62 -3.46 19.14
N LYS A 204 8.53 -2.83 19.59
CA LYS A 204 7.22 -2.90 18.91
C LYS A 204 7.31 -2.37 17.47
N LEU A 205 7.98 -1.23 17.28
CA LEU A 205 8.16 -0.62 15.96
C LEU A 205 9.00 -1.54 15.06
N LYS A 206 10.15 -2.05 15.54
CA LYS A 206 11.03 -2.97 14.79
C LYS A 206 10.29 -4.25 14.39
N SER A 207 9.52 -4.84 15.30
CA SER A 207 8.74 -6.06 15.02
C SER A 207 7.75 -5.84 13.90
N ALA A 208 6.95 -4.76 13.98
CA ALA A 208 5.99 -4.43 12.93
C ALA A 208 6.68 -4.12 11.60
N LEU A 209 7.79 -3.39 11.61
CA LEU A 209 8.55 -3.05 10.40
C LEU A 209 9.08 -4.28 9.68
N LYS A 210 9.58 -5.26 10.42
CA LYS A 210 10.04 -6.54 9.84
C LYS A 210 8.91 -7.28 9.12
N THR A 211 7.67 -7.09 9.56
CA THR A 211 6.48 -7.71 8.96
C THR A 211 5.95 -6.94 7.74
N PHE A 212 5.99 -5.61 7.75
CA PHE A 212 5.31 -4.78 6.73
C PHE A 212 6.20 -4.12 5.70
N LEU A 213 7.48 -3.87 6.04
CA LEU A 213 8.36 -3.08 5.21
C LEU A 213 9.44 -3.97 4.60
N LEU A 214 9.36 -4.16 3.27
CA LEU A 214 10.46 -4.73 2.52
C LEU A 214 11.41 -3.61 2.08
N ARG A 215 12.52 -3.46 2.80
CA ARG A 215 13.64 -2.60 2.41
C ARG A 215 14.78 -3.49 1.91
N ARG A 216 15.24 -3.25 0.69
CA ARG A 216 16.46 -3.84 0.13
C ARG A 216 17.55 -2.78 0.06
#